data_AF-C0ZTG1-F1
#
_entry.id   AF-C0ZTG1-F1
#
_cell.length_a   1.000
_cell.length_b   1.000
_cell.length_c   1.000
_cell.angle_alpha   90.00
_cell.angle_beta   90.00
_cell.angle_gamma   90.00
#
_symmetry.space_group_name_H-M   'P 1'
#
loop_
_entity.id
_entity.type
_entity.pdbx_description
1 polymer ?
#
loop_
_entity_poly.entity_id
_entity_poly.type
_entity_poly.pdbx_seq_one_letter_code
_entity_poly.pdbx_strand_id
1 'polypeptide(L)'
;MRTGAARSAVRPSPVFLGVVAITVIAGVVAWNSTWGSIAGRAGVFVLVVAGWVVTLCLHEFAHAYLAWRHGDTDVEARGYLTLNPLKYSHPMLSIGLPVLFIALGGIGLPGGAVYLRTGMFPPKVQARISLAGPFTNAVAAVILLVVIRTYGSSAEHLTFWAGLSFLAFLQVMATVLNLLPVPGLDGYNALEPYLAPNTRHQLDQFKPYGLLLLVALLFVPQINVVFFDAIYWIFELSGVSDYYAMLGNALMRFWT
;
A
#
# COMPACT_ATOMS: atom_id res chain seq x y z
N MET A 1 38.91 -8.86 -4.44
CA MET A 1 38.16 -9.59 -5.48
C MET A 1 36.73 -9.84 -5.00
N ARG A 2 35.74 -9.10 -5.52
CA ARG A 2 34.31 -9.38 -5.32
C ARG A 2 33.76 -9.93 -6.63
N THR A 3 33.85 -11.24 -6.82
CA THR A 3 33.40 -11.92 -8.05
C THR A 3 32.51 -13.11 -7.66
N GLY A 4 31.21 -13.04 -7.95
CA GLY A 4 30.36 -14.24 -8.02
C GLY A 4 28.94 -14.16 -7.48
N ALA A 5 28.70 -13.61 -6.28
CA ALA A 5 27.43 -13.87 -5.57
C ALA A 5 26.30 -12.83 -5.75
N ALA A 6 26.59 -11.63 -6.27
CA ALA A 6 25.63 -10.51 -6.25
C ALA A 6 24.47 -10.60 -7.28
N ARG A 7 24.39 -11.65 -8.11
CA ARG A 7 23.37 -11.78 -9.17
C ARG A 7 22.09 -12.53 -8.75
N SER A 8 21.91 -12.88 -7.47
CA SER A 8 20.80 -13.74 -7.03
C SER A 8 19.85 -13.19 -5.96
N ALA A 9 20.14 -12.05 -5.33
CA ALA A 9 19.38 -11.58 -4.17
C ALA A 9 17.98 -11.05 -4.51
N VAL A 10 17.85 -10.33 -5.63
CA VAL A 10 16.61 -9.62 -6.03
C VAL A 10 15.95 -10.37 -7.17
N ARG A 11 14.84 -11.07 -6.90
CA ARG A 11 14.08 -11.82 -7.91
C ARG A 11 12.59 -11.90 -7.55
N PRO A 12 11.65 -11.53 -8.44
CA PRO A 12 10.24 -11.71 -8.14
C PRO A 12 9.92 -13.20 -7.94
N SER A 13 9.24 -13.51 -6.83
CA SER A 13 8.82 -14.87 -6.54
C SER A 13 7.71 -15.33 -7.48
N PRO A 14 7.57 -16.65 -7.75
CA PRO A 14 6.43 -17.18 -8.51
C PRO A 14 5.08 -16.79 -7.90
N VAL A 15 5.01 -16.68 -6.57
CA VAL A 15 3.80 -16.23 -5.86
C VAL A 15 3.45 -14.80 -6.25
N PHE A 16 4.42 -13.88 -6.23
CA PHE A 16 4.21 -12.49 -6.65
C PHE A 16 3.78 -12.39 -8.11
N LEU A 17 4.43 -13.15 -9.01
CA LEU A 17 4.04 -13.20 -10.42
C LEU A 17 2.62 -13.74 -10.60
N GLY A 18 2.22 -14.72 -9.78
CA GLY A 18 0.84 -15.22 -9.72
C GLY A 18 -0.16 -14.13 -9.32
N VAL A 19 0.15 -13.33 -8.28
CA VAL A 19 -0.70 -12.19 -7.89
C VAL A 19 -0.80 -11.17 -9.01
N VAL A 20 0.31 -10.82 -9.67
CA VAL A 20 0.30 -9.90 -10.83
C VAL A 20 -0.56 -10.44 -11.97
N ALA A 21 -0.45 -11.73 -12.29
CA ALA A 21 -1.27 -12.37 -13.32
C ALA A 21 -2.76 -12.31 -12.96
N ILE A 22 -3.11 -12.58 -11.70
CA ILE A 22 -4.49 -12.46 -11.19
C ILE A 22 -5.00 -11.03 -11.33
N THR A 23 -4.21 -10.02 -10.96
CA THR A 23 -4.57 -8.60 -11.12
C THR A 23 -4.87 -8.27 -12.58
N VAL A 24 -4.03 -8.73 -13.53
CA VAL A 24 -4.24 -8.49 -14.97
C VAL A 24 -5.49 -9.19 -15.48
N ILE A 25 -5.69 -10.47 -15.15
CA ILE A 25 -6.89 -11.23 -15.55
C ILE A 25 -8.16 -10.56 -15.02
N ALA A 26 -8.16 -10.16 -13.76
CA ALA A 26 -9.29 -9.46 -13.14
C ALA A 26 -9.56 -8.10 -13.81
N GLY A 27 -8.51 -7.38 -14.20
CA GLY A 27 -8.61 -6.16 -15.00
C GLY A 27 -9.26 -6.43 -16.37
N VAL A 28 -8.88 -7.50 -17.06
CA VAL A 28 -9.49 -7.91 -18.34
C VAL A 28 -10.97 -8.28 -18.15
N VAL A 29 -11.31 -8.98 -17.06
CA VAL A 29 -12.72 -9.29 -16.73
C VAL A 29 -13.50 -8.00 -16.52
N ALA A 30 -12.98 -7.07 -15.71
CA ALA A 30 -13.63 -5.77 -15.46
C ALA A 30 -13.75 -4.92 -16.74
N TRP A 31 -12.77 -5.00 -17.64
CA TRP A 31 -12.77 -4.30 -18.93
C TRP A 31 -13.89 -4.80 -19.84
N ASN A 32 -14.08 -6.12 -19.94
CA ASN A 32 -15.09 -6.72 -20.81
C ASN A 32 -16.48 -6.82 -20.17
N SER A 33 -16.64 -6.34 -18.94
CA SER A 33 -17.90 -6.43 -18.20
C SER A 33 -18.75 -5.17 -18.35
N THR A 34 -20.07 -5.36 -18.34
CA THR A 34 -21.02 -4.26 -18.27
C THR A 34 -21.18 -3.77 -16.82
N TRP A 35 -21.56 -2.51 -16.67
CA TRP A 35 -21.81 -1.89 -15.37
C TRP A 35 -22.82 -2.70 -14.55
N GLY A 36 -22.49 -2.93 -13.28
CA GLY A 36 -23.37 -3.62 -12.33
C GLY A 36 -23.41 -5.15 -12.46
N SER A 37 -22.83 -5.74 -13.52
CA SER A 37 -22.79 -7.20 -13.69
C SER A 37 -22.01 -7.91 -12.57
N ILE A 38 -22.37 -9.16 -12.28
CA ILE A 38 -21.69 -9.98 -11.27
C ILE A 38 -20.22 -10.19 -11.65
N ALA A 39 -19.96 -10.48 -12.93
CA ALA A 39 -18.60 -10.62 -13.45
C ALA A 39 -17.78 -9.33 -13.29
N GLY A 40 -18.38 -8.17 -13.57
CA GLY A 40 -17.74 -6.87 -13.39
C GLY A 40 -17.41 -6.55 -11.93
N ARG A 41 -18.36 -6.80 -11.02
CA ARG A 41 -18.15 -6.63 -9.56
C ARG A 41 -17.04 -7.54 -9.05
N ALA A 42 -17.07 -8.83 -9.40
CA ALA A 42 -16.03 -9.78 -9.04
C ALA A 42 -14.66 -9.41 -9.64
N GLY A 43 -14.63 -8.99 -10.91
CA GLY A 43 -13.43 -8.53 -11.58
C GLY A 43 -12.82 -7.31 -10.89
N VAL A 44 -13.63 -6.30 -10.54
CA VAL A 44 -13.17 -5.14 -9.79
C VAL A 44 -12.67 -5.52 -8.39
N PHE A 45 -13.39 -6.39 -7.68
CA PHE A 45 -12.97 -6.86 -6.36
C PHE A 45 -11.58 -7.50 -6.39
N VAL A 46 -11.38 -8.45 -7.31
CA VAL A 46 -10.09 -9.14 -7.45
C VAL A 46 -9.00 -8.19 -7.96
N LEU A 47 -9.31 -7.29 -8.90
CA LEU A 47 -8.38 -6.28 -9.41
C LEU A 47 -7.85 -5.39 -8.28
N VAL A 48 -8.75 -4.85 -7.46
CA VAL A 48 -8.40 -3.94 -6.37
C VAL A 48 -7.63 -4.66 -5.27
N VAL A 49 -8.10 -5.84 -4.83
CA VAL A 49 -7.44 -6.61 -3.77
C VAL A 49 -6.07 -7.10 -4.22
N ALA A 50 -5.96 -7.74 -5.40
CA ALA A 50 -4.69 -8.23 -5.90
C ALA A 50 -3.74 -7.08 -6.26
N GLY A 51 -4.26 -5.98 -6.84
CA GLY A 51 -3.50 -4.76 -7.11
C GLY A 51 -2.93 -4.13 -5.84
N TRP A 52 -3.73 -4.08 -4.76
CA TRP A 52 -3.29 -3.64 -3.44
C TRP A 52 -2.17 -4.51 -2.88
N VAL A 53 -2.29 -5.84 -2.99
CA VAL A 53 -1.24 -6.77 -2.56
C VAL A 53 0.05 -6.57 -3.36
N VAL A 54 -0.05 -6.32 -4.68
CA VAL A 54 1.12 -6.00 -5.51
C VAL A 54 1.81 -4.74 -4.99
N THR A 55 1.07 -3.65 -4.77
CA THR A 55 1.64 -2.39 -4.29
C THR A 55 2.21 -2.50 -2.88
N LEU A 56 1.56 -3.27 -2.00
CA LEU A 56 2.08 -3.56 -0.67
C LEU A 56 3.41 -4.35 -0.76
N CYS A 57 3.51 -5.32 -1.65
CA CYS A 57 4.76 -6.05 -1.82
C CYS A 57 5.89 -5.15 -2.30
N LEU A 58 5.58 -4.21 -3.20
CA LEU A 58 6.53 -3.20 -3.68
C LEU A 58 6.95 -2.24 -2.57
N HIS A 59 6.02 -1.82 -1.71
CA HIS A 59 6.25 -0.99 -0.54
C HIS A 59 7.25 -1.64 0.42
N GLU A 60 6.97 -2.87 0.88
CA GLU A 60 7.86 -3.62 1.78
C GLU A 60 9.22 -3.92 1.14
N PHE A 61 9.21 -4.23 -0.16
CA PHE A 61 10.44 -4.42 -0.93
C PHE A 61 11.28 -3.15 -0.98
N ALA A 62 10.69 -1.96 -1.12
CA ALA A 62 11.42 -0.70 -1.17
C ALA A 62 12.19 -0.44 0.13
N HIS A 63 11.58 -0.70 1.28
CA HIS A 63 12.27 -0.64 2.57
C HIS A 63 13.44 -1.62 2.65
N ALA A 64 13.18 -2.90 2.35
CA ALA A 64 14.19 -3.96 2.40
C ALA A 64 15.34 -3.71 1.43
N TYR A 65 15.04 -3.28 0.21
CA TYR A 65 16.02 -2.96 -0.82
C TYR A 65 16.92 -1.80 -0.40
N LEU A 66 16.34 -0.74 0.18
CA LEU A 66 17.14 0.39 0.63
C LEU A 66 17.99 0.03 1.85
N ALA A 67 17.46 -0.77 2.79
CA ALA A 67 18.23 -1.29 3.92
C ALA A 67 19.41 -2.17 3.46
N TRP A 68 19.17 -3.09 2.52
CA TRP A 68 20.20 -3.93 1.91
C TRP A 68 21.29 -3.10 1.24
N ARG A 69 20.91 -2.08 0.47
CA ARG A 69 21.85 -1.18 -0.21
C ARG A 69 22.75 -0.40 0.76
N HIS A 70 22.29 -0.17 1.99
CA HIS A 70 23.07 0.47 3.05
C HIS A 70 23.83 -0.52 3.94
N GLY A 71 23.67 -1.84 3.74
CA GLY A 71 24.47 -2.88 4.38
C GLY A 71 23.71 -3.85 5.29
N ASP A 72 22.38 -3.79 5.37
CA ASP A 72 21.60 -4.80 6.11
C ASP A 72 21.47 -6.07 5.27
N THR A 73 22.36 -7.04 5.47
CA THR A 73 22.34 -8.31 4.73
C THR A 73 21.30 -9.31 5.26
N ASP A 74 20.68 -9.05 6.42
CA ASP A 74 19.69 -9.95 7.03
C ASP A 74 18.38 -10.00 6.21
N VAL A 75 18.06 -8.91 5.51
CA VAL A 75 16.86 -8.82 4.65
C VAL A 75 16.93 -9.78 3.45
N GLU A 76 18.14 -10.09 2.97
CA GLU A 76 18.37 -11.08 1.92
C GLU A 76 18.12 -12.50 2.45
N ALA A 77 18.67 -12.82 3.64
CA ALA A 77 18.46 -14.11 4.29
C ALA A 77 16.99 -14.38 4.62
N ARG A 78 16.24 -13.34 5.00
CA ARG A 78 14.78 -13.40 5.24
C ARG A 78 13.95 -13.48 3.96
N GLY A 79 14.58 -13.25 2.79
CA GLY A 79 13.93 -13.33 1.50
C GLY A 79 12.99 -12.16 1.17
N TYR A 80 13.11 -11.02 1.87
CA TYR A 80 12.29 -9.83 1.60
C TYR A 80 12.55 -9.23 0.21
N LEU A 81 13.74 -9.48 -0.36
CA LEU A 81 14.11 -9.09 -1.71
C LEU A 81 13.42 -9.90 -2.82
N THR A 82 12.50 -10.82 -2.47
CA THR A 82 11.78 -11.67 -3.43
C THR A 82 10.34 -11.26 -3.74
N LEU A 83 9.87 -10.14 -3.18
CA LEU A 83 8.48 -9.66 -3.33
C LEU A 83 7.43 -10.70 -2.89
N ASN A 84 7.81 -11.69 -2.08
CA ASN A 84 6.91 -12.77 -1.71
C ASN A 84 6.05 -12.34 -0.50
N PRO A 85 4.72 -12.17 -0.67
CA PRO A 85 3.83 -11.75 0.40
C PRO A 85 3.84 -12.69 1.62
N LEU A 86 4.14 -13.97 1.41
CA LEU A 86 4.14 -14.99 2.47
C LEU A 86 5.37 -14.93 3.37
N LYS A 87 6.41 -14.18 2.97
CA LYS A 87 7.64 -14.06 3.74
C LYS A 87 7.61 -12.90 4.73
N TYR A 88 6.60 -12.03 4.68
CA TYR A 88 6.47 -10.93 5.63
C TYR A 88 6.19 -11.42 7.04
N SER A 89 6.56 -10.63 8.04
CA SER A 89 6.64 -11.08 9.44
C SER A 89 5.34 -11.69 9.97
N HIS A 90 4.18 -11.11 9.61
CA HIS A 90 2.87 -11.67 9.96
C HIS A 90 1.88 -11.56 8.81
N PRO A 91 1.81 -12.54 7.88
CA PRO A 91 1.01 -12.42 6.66
C PRO A 91 -0.49 -12.15 6.91
N MET A 92 -1.07 -12.69 7.99
CA MET A 92 -2.47 -12.43 8.35
C MET A 92 -2.72 -10.97 8.77
N LEU A 93 -1.86 -10.41 9.60
CA LEU A 93 -1.95 -9.00 9.98
C LEU A 93 -1.52 -8.08 8.83
N SER A 94 -0.60 -8.54 7.99
CA SER A 94 0.02 -7.72 6.95
C SER A 94 -0.80 -7.66 5.68
N ILE A 95 -1.59 -8.70 5.39
CA ILE A 95 -2.37 -8.80 4.16
C ILE A 95 -3.84 -9.06 4.48
N GLY A 96 -4.12 -10.02 5.38
CA GLY A 96 -5.49 -10.36 5.75
C GLY A 96 -6.26 -9.17 6.33
N LEU A 97 -5.65 -8.42 7.25
CA LEU A 97 -6.29 -7.26 7.87
C LEU A 97 -6.54 -6.12 6.85
N PRO A 98 -5.57 -5.63 6.05
CA PRO A 98 -5.87 -4.65 5.00
C PRO A 98 -6.93 -5.11 4.01
N VAL A 99 -6.90 -6.37 3.57
CA VAL A 99 -7.90 -6.92 2.64
C VAL A 99 -9.30 -6.95 3.29
N LEU A 100 -9.39 -7.30 4.57
CA LEU A 100 -10.65 -7.26 5.31
C LEU A 100 -11.21 -5.83 5.39
N PHE A 101 -10.39 -4.82 5.67
CA PHE A 101 -10.84 -3.43 5.74
C PHE A 101 -11.18 -2.83 4.37
N ILE A 102 -10.47 -3.23 3.33
CA ILE A 102 -10.82 -2.89 1.94
C ILE A 102 -12.19 -3.50 1.61
N ALA A 103 -12.42 -4.77 1.96
CA ALA A 103 -13.72 -5.40 1.78
C ALA A 103 -14.81 -4.66 2.57
N LEU A 104 -14.65 -4.47 3.88
CA LEU A 104 -15.68 -3.92 4.77
C LEU A 104 -16.06 -2.44 4.55
N GLY A 105 -15.31 -1.69 3.76
CA GLY A 105 -15.63 -0.27 3.61
C GLY A 105 -14.60 0.61 2.92
N GLY A 106 -13.48 0.04 2.48
CA GLY A 106 -12.54 0.74 1.60
C GLY A 106 -11.38 1.44 2.30
N ILE A 107 -11.03 1.06 3.53
CA ILE A 107 -9.81 1.56 4.17
C ILE A 107 -8.63 0.64 3.80
N GLY A 108 -7.70 1.17 3.03
CA GLY A 108 -6.41 0.54 2.75
C GLY A 108 -5.46 0.76 3.92
N LEU A 109 -5.55 -0.10 4.93
CA LEU A 109 -4.66 -0.02 6.08
C LEU A 109 -3.22 -0.38 5.68
N PRO A 110 -2.20 0.29 6.26
CA PRO A 110 -0.82 -0.13 6.13
C PRO A 110 -0.66 -1.63 6.43
N GLY A 111 0.01 -2.34 5.53
CA GLY A 111 0.40 -3.73 5.77
C GLY A 111 1.58 -3.79 6.75
N GLY A 112 1.79 -4.96 7.32
CA GLY A 112 2.73 -5.17 8.42
C GLY A 112 4.19 -5.19 7.97
N ALA A 113 5.02 -4.69 8.88
CA ALA A 113 6.42 -4.33 8.67
C ALA A 113 7.35 -5.52 8.35
N VAL A 114 8.26 -5.31 7.41
CA VAL A 114 9.52 -6.06 7.34
C VAL A 114 10.40 -5.76 8.57
N TYR A 115 11.02 -6.80 9.12
CA TYR A 115 11.99 -6.64 10.19
C TYR A 115 13.34 -6.15 9.64
N LEU A 116 13.67 -4.87 9.88
CA LEU A 116 14.91 -4.23 9.42
C LEU A 116 15.80 -3.83 10.59
N ARG A 117 17.12 -3.99 10.45
CA ARG A 117 18.09 -3.58 11.48
C ARG A 117 18.54 -2.14 11.27
N THR A 118 17.60 -1.21 11.24
CA THR A 118 17.88 0.20 10.92
C THR A 118 18.70 0.92 11.99
N GLY A 119 18.63 0.48 13.25
CA GLY A 119 19.35 1.10 14.38
C GLY A 119 20.88 1.16 14.23
N MET A 120 21.45 0.38 13.29
CA MET A 120 22.88 0.38 12.97
C MET A 120 23.29 1.56 12.06
N PHE A 121 22.33 2.27 11.46
CA PHE A 121 22.60 3.33 10.47
C PHE A 121 22.42 4.73 11.05
N PRO A 122 23.03 5.77 10.44
CA PRO A 122 22.79 7.16 10.84
C PRO A 122 21.31 7.57 10.70
N PRO A 123 20.81 8.53 11.50
CA PRO A 123 19.40 8.97 11.48
C PRO A 123 18.84 9.29 10.08
N LYS A 124 19.64 9.94 9.23
CA LYS A 124 19.26 10.26 7.85
C LYS A 124 19.00 9.03 6.99
N VAL A 125 19.75 7.95 7.20
CA VAL A 125 19.58 6.70 6.45
C VAL A 125 18.36 5.95 6.95
N GLN A 126 18.16 5.88 8.28
CA GLN A 126 16.96 5.30 8.87
C GLN A 126 15.69 5.96 8.31
N ALA A 127 15.66 7.30 8.29
CA ALA A 127 14.54 8.05 7.76
C ALA A 127 14.28 7.79 6.27
N ARG A 128 15.32 7.68 5.44
CA ARG A 128 15.14 7.34 4.02
C ARG A 128 14.61 5.92 3.84
N ILE A 129 15.08 4.96 4.65
CA ILE A 129 14.58 3.58 4.63
C ILE A 129 13.10 3.60 4.97
N SER A 130 12.69 4.28 6.03
CA SER A 130 11.27 4.41 6.41
C SER A 130 10.43 5.15 5.35
N LEU A 131 10.95 6.15 4.65
CA LEU A 131 10.18 6.84 3.62
C LEU A 131 10.11 6.10 2.27
N ALA A 132 10.86 5.00 2.08
CA ALA A 132 10.91 4.27 0.82
C ALA A 132 9.57 3.61 0.44
N GLY A 133 8.87 3.01 1.42
CA GLY A 133 7.54 2.44 1.23
C GLY A 133 6.49 3.48 0.83
N PRO A 134 6.26 4.53 1.63
CA PRO A 134 5.30 5.59 1.30
C PRO A 134 5.59 6.24 -0.06
N PHE A 135 6.87 6.44 -0.38
CA PHE A 135 7.28 6.92 -1.70
C PHE A 135 6.85 5.98 -2.83
N THR A 136 6.97 4.66 -2.63
CA THR A 136 6.53 3.66 -3.61
C THR A 136 5.03 3.69 -3.83
N ASN A 137 4.24 3.84 -2.77
CA ASN A 137 2.79 4.01 -2.88
C ASN A 137 2.43 5.32 -3.61
N ALA A 138 3.13 6.41 -3.32
CA ALA A 138 2.93 7.70 -3.99
C ALA A 138 3.21 7.59 -5.49
N VAL A 139 4.31 6.93 -5.87
CA VAL A 139 4.65 6.69 -7.28
C VAL A 139 3.58 5.81 -7.95
N ALA A 140 3.11 4.76 -7.29
CA ALA A 140 2.03 3.91 -7.81
C ALA A 140 0.73 4.71 -8.02
N ALA A 141 0.34 5.55 -7.04
CA ALA A 141 -0.81 6.44 -7.16
C ALA A 141 -0.69 7.36 -8.38
N VAL A 142 0.46 8.03 -8.54
CA VAL A 142 0.71 8.94 -9.66
C VAL A 142 0.63 8.20 -11.00
N ILE A 143 1.24 7.02 -11.12
CA ILE A 143 1.18 6.22 -12.36
C ILE A 143 -0.27 5.86 -12.70
N LEU A 144 -1.03 5.35 -11.74
CA LEU A 144 -2.42 4.97 -11.95
C LEU A 144 -3.26 6.18 -12.37
N LEU A 145 -3.13 7.31 -11.65
CA LEU A 145 -3.88 8.53 -11.93
C LEU A 145 -3.53 9.13 -13.30
N VAL A 146 -2.26 9.12 -13.70
CA VAL A 146 -1.84 9.57 -15.04
C VAL A 146 -2.45 8.68 -16.13
N VAL A 147 -2.45 7.36 -15.93
CA VAL A 147 -3.08 6.43 -16.88
C VAL A 147 -4.59 6.69 -16.98
N ILE A 148 -5.27 6.83 -15.85
CA ILE A 148 -6.72 7.10 -15.82
C ILE A 148 -7.03 8.46 -16.46
N ARG A 149 -6.25 9.51 -16.16
CA ARG A 149 -6.45 10.83 -16.77
C ARG A 149 -6.28 10.81 -18.29
N THR A 150 -5.33 10.01 -18.79
CA THR A 150 -4.96 10.01 -20.21
C THR A 150 -5.87 9.11 -21.04
N TYR A 151 -6.28 7.97 -20.49
CA TYR A 151 -6.98 6.91 -21.24
C TYR A 151 -8.37 6.58 -20.66
N GLY A 152 -8.69 7.07 -19.47
CA GLY A 152 -9.95 6.80 -18.79
C GLY A 152 -11.14 7.36 -19.55
N SER A 153 -12.21 6.58 -19.62
CA SER A 153 -13.44 6.94 -20.31
C SER A 153 -14.65 6.60 -19.46
N SER A 154 -15.61 7.51 -19.36
CA SER A 154 -16.93 7.23 -18.79
C SER A 154 -17.86 6.53 -19.79
N ALA A 155 -17.58 6.64 -21.09
CA ALA A 155 -18.42 6.07 -22.15
C ALA A 155 -18.11 4.59 -22.38
N GLU A 156 -16.85 4.18 -22.19
CA GLU A 156 -16.38 2.82 -22.46
C GLU A 156 -15.65 2.25 -21.25
N HIS A 157 -15.88 0.98 -20.95
CA HIS A 157 -15.16 0.23 -19.90
C HIS A 157 -15.23 0.86 -18.50
N LEU A 158 -16.34 1.56 -18.19
CA LEU A 158 -16.55 2.27 -16.92
C LEU A 158 -16.26 1.38 -15.69
N THR A 159 -16.65 0.10 -15.73
CA THR A 159 -16.40 -0.85 -14.64
C THR A 159 -14.91 -1.00 -14.33
N PHE A 160 -14.06 -1.12 -15.35
CA PHE A 160 -12.60 -1.17 -15.17
C PHE A 160 -12.05 0.15 -14.65
N TRP A 161 -12.43 1.28 -15.25
CA TRP A 161 -11.92 2.60 -14.86
C TRP A 161 -12.33 3.00 -13.44
N ALA A 162 -13.53 2.62 -13.01
CA ALA A 162 -14.00 2.79 -11.65
C ALA A 162 -13.14 1.97 -10.66
N GLY A 163 -12.92 0.68 -10.96
CA GLY A 163 -12.07 -0.19 -10.14
C GLY A 163 -10.61 0.29 -10.05
N LEU A 164 -10.04 0.72 -11.18
CA LEU A 164 -8.68 1.25 -11.23
C LEU A 164 -8.54 2.58 -10.47
N SER A 165 -9.54 3.46 -10.59
CA SER A 165 -9.62 4.71 -9.83
C SER A 165 -9.71 4.45 -8.33
N PHE A 166 -10.47 3.44 -7.91
CA PHE A 166 -10.53 3.08 -6.50
C PHE A 166 -9.20 2.51 -6.00
N LEU A 167 -8.51 1.66 -6.79
CA LEU A 167 -7.16 1.22 -6.45
C LEU A 167 -6.18 2.41 -6.31
N ALA A 168 -6.26 3.40 -7.22
CA ALA A 168 -5.45 4.61 -7.14
C ALA A 168 -5.75 5.43 -5.88
N PHE A 169 -7.04 5.58 -5.53
CA PHE A 169 -7.47 6.21 -4.29
C PHE A 169 -6.89 5.51 -3.06
N LEU A 170 -6.91 4.17 -3.04
CA LEU A 170 -6.26 3.40 -1.97
C LEU A 170 -4.76 3.71 -1.87
N GLN A 171 -4.04 3.85 -3.00
CA GLN A 171 -2.60 4.20 -2.97
C GLN A 171 -2.34 5.61 -2.41
N VAL A 172 -3.19 6.59 -2.75
CA VAL A 172 -3.13 7.94 -2.16
C VAL A 172 -3.33 7.86 -0.65
N MET A 173 -4.38 7.17 -0.21
CA MET A 173 -4.65 6.97 1.20
C MET A 173 -3.51 6.25 1.93
N ALA A 174 -2.96 5.19 1.33
CA ALA A 174 -1.83 4.43 1.88
C ALA A 174 -0.60 5.32 2.07
N THR A 175 -0.37 6.23 1.12
CA THR A 175 0.72 7.21 1.18
C THR A 175 0.49 8.17 2.35
N VAL A 176 -0.70 8.77 2.44
CA VAL A 176 -1.02 9.74 3.50
C VAL A 176 -0.95 9.08 4.88
N LEU A 177 -1.58 7.92 5.06
CA LEU A 177 -1.56 7.17 6.32
C LEU A 177 -0.12 6.86 6.75
N ASN A 178 0.70 6.31 5.86
CA ASN A 178 2.08 5.98 6.19
C ASN A 178 3.00 7.20 6.35
N LEU A 179 2.57 8.42 5.99
CA LEU A 179 3.30 9.64 6.31
C LEU A 179 2.87 10.27 7.66
N LEU A 180 1.79 9.78 8.28
CA LEU A 180 1.37 10.27 9.58
C LEU A 180 2.43 9.96 10.65
N PRO A 181 2.71 10.89 11.58
CA PRO A 181 3.69 10.70 12.66
C PRO A 181 3.10 9.86 13.82
N VAL A 182 2.44 8.75 13.50
CA VAL A 182 1.83 7.83 14.47
C VAL A 182 2.76 6.64 14.71
N PRO A 183 3.11 6.30 15.97
CA PRO A 183 3.95 5.15 16.29
C PRO A 183 3.50 3.88 15.57
N GLY A 184 4.43 3.16 14.94
CA GLY A 184 4.12 1.96 14.16
C GLY A 184 3.85 2.22 12.67
N LEU A 185 3.74 3.48 12.23
CA LEU A 185 3.72 3.87 10.83
C LEU A 185 5.09 4.41 10.37
N ASP A 186 5.32 4.40 9.06
CA ASP A 186 6.59 4.81 8.47
C ASP A 186 6.97 6.27 8.73
N GLY A 187 5.99 7.16 8.75
CA GLY A 187 6.19 8.59 8.99
C GLY A 187 6.75 8.83 10.39
N TYR A 188 6.25 8.09 11.38
CA TYR A 188 6.86 8.08 12.71
C TYR A 188 8.25 7.47 12.68
N ASN A 189 8.44 6.31 12.05
CA ASN A 189 9.75 5.65 11.96
C ASN A 189 10.80 6.54 11.28
N ALA A 190 10.39 7.46 10.40
CA ALA A 190 11.26 8.45 9.78
C ALA A 190 11.68 9.59 10.72
N LEU A 191 10.80 9.97 11.65
CA LEU A 191 11.04 11.02 12.65
C LEU A 191 11.75 10.49 13.91
N GLU A 192 11.47 9.25 14.29
CA GLU A 192 11.97 8.57 15.48
C GLU A 192 13.49 8.73 15.72
N PRO A 193 14.36 8.60 14.70
CA PRO A 193 15.81 8.70 14.88
C PRO A 193 16.28 10.08 15.36
N TYR A 194 15.47 11.12 15.16
CA TYR A 194 15.74 12.50 15.56
C TYR A 194 15.14 12.89 16.91
N LEU A 195 14.27 12.05 17.48
CA LEU A 195 13.69 12.30 18.79
C LEU A 195 14.71 12.10 19.91
N ALA A 196 14.53 12.84 21.01
CA ALA A 196 15.31 12.64 22.23
C ALA A 196 15.12 11.21 22.77
N PRO A 197 16.16 10.59 23.37
CA PRO A 197 16.09 9.19 23.82
C PRO A 197 14.92 8.88 24.77
N ASN A 198 14.61 9.79 25.70
CA ASN A 198 13.49 9.62 26.63
C ASN A 198 12.14 9.60 25.92
N THR A 199 11.95 10.49 24.94
CA THR A 199 10.73 10.55 24.13
C THR A 199 10.57 9.27 23.29
N ARG A 200 11.66 8.79 22.69
CA ARG A 200 11.65 7.54 21.92
C ARG A 200 11.21 6.36 22.79
N HIS A 201 11.82 6.19 23.95
CA HIS A 201 11.49 5.11 24.87
C HIS A 201 10.02 5.14 25.32
N GLN A 202 9.48 6.33 25.59
CA GLN A 202 8.07 6.50 25.94
C GLN A 202 7.13 6.20 24.78
N LEU A 203 7.51 6.44 23.53
CA LEU A 203 6.66 6.20 22.38
C LEU A 203 6.78 4.76 21.85
N ASP A 204 7.90 4.09 22.10
CA ASP A 204 8.13 2.70 21.70
C ASP A 204 7.08 1.74 22.29
N GLN A 205 6.62 1.98 23.52
CA GLN A 205 5.56 1.18 24.14
C GLN A 205 4.21 1.27 23.41
N PHE A 206 3.99 2.34 22.64
CA PHE A 206 2.75 2.57 21.89
C PHE A 206 2.80 2.04 20.45
N LYS A 207 3.98 1.67 19.92
CA LYS A 207 4.12 1.14 18.55
C LYS A 207 3.17 -0.02 18.22
N PRO A 208 2.96 -1.02 19.09
CA PRO A 208 2.03 -2.12 18.80
C PRO A 208 0.57 -1.66 18.69
N TYR A 209 0.22 -0.56 19.35
CA TYR A 209 -1.15 -0.04 19.44
C TYR A 209 -1.44 1.06 18.43
N GLY A 210 -0.43 1.63 17.77
CA GLY A 210 -0.62 2.82 16.92
C GLY A 210 -1.59 2.60 15.75
N LEU A 211 -1.53 1.43 15.09
CA LEU A 211 -2.51 1.08 14.04
C LEU A 211 -3.92 0.94 14.62
N LEU A 212 -4.07 0.32 15.80
CA LEU A 212 -5.37 0.19 16.45
C LEU A 212 -5.93 1.55 16.87
N LEU A 213 -5.10 2.44 17.40
CA LEU A 213 -5.48 3.80 17.77
C LEU A 213 -5.89 4.62 16.55
N LEU A 214 -5.15 4.50 15.45
CA LEU A 214 -5.51 5.14 14.18
C LEU A 214 -6.87 4.65 13.68
N VAL A 215 -7.08 3.33 13.66
CA VAL A 215 -8.36 2.74 13.30
C VAL A 215 -9.48 3.24 14.22
N ALA A 216 -9.27 3.24 15.54
CA ALA A 216 -10.24 3.75 16.51
C ALA A 216 -10.57 5.23 16.30
N LEU A 217 -9.59 6.06 15.95
CA LEU A 217 -9.82 7.48 15.61
C LEU A 217 -10.67 7.62 14.33
N LEU A 218 -10.47 6.75 13.33
CA LEU A 218 -11.28 6.76 12.11
C LEU A 218 -12.72 6.28 12.32
N PHE A 219 -13.06 5.70 13.48
CA PHE A 219 -14.46 5.44 13.86
C PHE A 219 -15.20 6.69 14.36
N VAL A 220 -14.47 7.76 14.72
CA VAL A 220 -15.08 9.04 15.09
C VAL A 220 -15.58 9.73 13.81
N PRO A 221 -16.89 9.97 13.64
CA PRO A 221 -17.46 10.42 12.37
C PRO A 221 -16.84 11.72 11.84
N GLN A 222 -16.56 12.68 12.72
CA GLN A 222 -15.97 13.96 12.37
C GLN A 222 -14.54 13.81 11.84
N ILE A 223 -13.75 12.93 12.46
CA ILE A 223 -12.39 12.63 12.03
C ILE A 223 -12.43 11.87 10.70
N ASN A 224 -13.35 10.91 10.58
CA ASN A 224 -13.54 10.14 9.37
C ASN A 224 -13.82 11.04 8.16
N VAL A 225 -14.81 11.94 8.27
CA VAL A 225 -15.17 12.89 7.20
C VAL A 225 -13.96 13.73 6.80
N VAL A 226 -13.31 14.41 7.75
CA VAL A 226 -12.15 15.27 7.47
C VAL A 226 -11.01 14.48 6.83
N PHE A 227 -10.77 13.25 7.29
CA PHE A 227 -9.74 12.38 6.74
C PHE A 227 -10.04 12.01 5.29
N PHE A 228 -11.22 11.48 4.99
CA PHE A 228 -11.61 11.07 3.64
C PHE A 228 -11.69 12.28 2.69
N ASP A 229 -12.21 13.42 3.14
CA ASP A 229 -12.23 14.66 2.36
C ASP A 229 -10.81 15.10 1.98
N ALA A 230 -9.85 14.99 2.89
CA ALA A 230 -8.45 15.28 2.59
C ALA A 230 -7.87 14.31 1.54
N ILE A 231 -8.19 13.01 1.62
CA ILE A 231 -7.72 12.03 0.62
C ILE A 231 -8.35 12.32 -0.75
N TYR A 232 -9.65 12.58 -0.82
CA TYR A 232 -10.33 12.91 -2.08
C TYR A 232 -9.79 14.21 -2.67
N TRP A 233 -9.58 15.23 -1.84
CA TRP A 233 -8.96 16.47 -2.29
C TRP A 233 -7.57 16.24 -2.91
N ILE A 234 -6.71 15.43 -2.28
CA ILE A 234 -5.39 15.06 -2.84
C ILE A 234 -5.55 14.27 -4.15
N PHE A 235 -6.49 13.33 -4.19
CA PHE A 235 -6.77 12.53 -5.39
C PHE A 235 -7.16 13.41 -6.57
N GLU A 236 -8.03 14.40 -6.36
CA GLU A 236 -8.52 15.32 -7.38
C GLU A 236 -7.46 16.29 -7.91
N LEU A 237 -6.37 16.53 -7.18
CA LEU A 237 -5.22 17.30 -7.70
C LEU A 237 -4.65 16.70 -9.00
N SER A 238 -4.87 15.41 -9.24
CA SER A 238 -4.49 14.76 -10.49
C SER A 238 -5.32 15.22 -11.70
N GLY A 239 -6.50 15.79 -11.47
CA GLY A 239 -7.52 16.08 -12.48
C GLY A 239 -8.47 14.91 -12.78
N VAL A 240 -8.33 13.78 -12.08
CA VAL A 240 -9.28 12.66 -12.14
C VAL A 240 -10.38 12.92 -11.12
N SER A 241 -11.65 12.84 -11.55
CA SER A 241 -12.79 12.99 -10.64
C SER A 241 -12.85 11.84 -9.63
N ASP A 242 -13.00 12.21 -8.36
CA ASP A 242 -13.25 11.33 -7.22
C ASP A 242 -14.47 10.41 -7.43
N TYR A 243 -15.44 10.83 -8.23
CA TYR A 243 -16.61 10.06 -8.62
C TYR A 243 -16.26 8.66 -9.13
N TYR A 244 -15.19 8.51 -9.93
CA TYR A 244 -14.76 7.19 -10.39
C TYR A 244 -14.28 6.29 -9.25
N ALA A 245 -13.57 6.86 -8.27
CA ALA A 245 -13.14 6.12 -7.08
C ALA A 245 -14.34 5.73 -6.21
N MET A 246 -15.33 6.62 -6.06
CA MET A 246 -16.59 6.31 -5.36
C MET A 246 -17.38 5.18 -6.05
N LEU A 247 -17.47 5.22 -7.38
CA LEU A 247 -18.08 4.15 -8.18
C LEU A 247 -17.34 2.81 -8.02
N GLY A 248 -16.00 2.84 -8.00
CA GLY A 248 -15.20 1.65 -7.77
C GLY A 248 -15.43 1.07 -6.38
N ASN A 249 -15.47 1.91 -5.34
CA ASN A 249 -15.82 1.50 -3.98
C ASN A 249 -17.22 0.86 -3.92
N ALA A 250 -18.21 1.40 -4.65
CA ALA A 250 -19.54 0.82 -4.71
C ALA A 250 -19.54 -0.59 -5.34
N LEU A 251 -18.71 -0.83 -6.37
CA LEU A 251 -18.56 -2.14 -7.00
C LEU A 251 -17.89 -3.18 -6.09
N MET A 252 -17.06 -2.74 -5.14
CA MET A 252 -16.41 -3.61 -4.16
C MET A 252 -17.41 -4.23 -3.17
N ARG A 253 -18.53 -3.56 -2.89
CA ARG A 253 -19.52 -3.95 -1.87
C ARG A 253 -20.66 -4.77 -2.46
N PHE A 254 -20.33 -5.86 -3.15
CA PHE A 254 -21.35 -6.64 -3.89
C PHE A 254 -22.19 -7.59 -3.03
N TRP A 255 -21.91 -7.70 -1.73
CA TRP A 255 -22.66 -8.52 -0.76
C TRP A 255 -23.66 -7.73 0.07
N THR A 256 -23.79 -6.42 -0.16
CA THR A 256 -24.83 -5.55 0.40
C THR A 256 -25.85 -5.21 -0.67
#